data_AF-A0A9N9QLI8-F1
#
_entry.id   AF-A0A9N9QLI8-F1
#
_cell.length_a   1.000
_cell.length_b   1.000
_cell.length_c   1.000
_cell.angle_alpha   90.00
_cell.angle_beta   90.00
_cell.angle_gamma   90.00
#
_symmetry.space_group_name_H-M   'P 1'
#
loop_
_entity.id
_entity.type
_entity.pdbx_description
1 polymer ?
#
loop_
_entity_poly.entity_id
_entity_poly.type
_entity_poly.pdbx_seq_one_letter_code
_entity_poly.pdbx_strand_id
1 'polypeptide(L)'
;MRGRVEGNRFTINGPQQKRSSNFKNNLNNTYFKEALVRFLCEHWNQDHMSPYFGDRTVLVNYEKCFKFEVIDNKVVRTVEEDLLCSEHLEAESKIMFHVCELNFDAHVTIRCSDKDIIVIMLGNMHSIIHNLHFDSHRTWK
;
A
#
# COMPACT_ATOMS: atom_id res chain seq x y z
N MET A 1 10.18 -8.53 22.48
CA MET A 1 11.03 -7.49 21.87
C MET A 1 12.34 -8.12 21.41
N ARG A 2 12.53 -8.31 20.10
CA ARG A 2 13.83 -8.77 19.54
C ARG A 2 14.57 -7.55 19.01
N GLY A 3 15.82 -7.38 19.46
CA GLY A 3 16.65 -6.22 19.14
C GLY A 3 16.80 -6.01 17.63
N ARG A 4 16.66 -4.75 17.19
CA ARG A 4 17.04 -4.31 15.85
C ARG A 4 18.56 -4.43 15.75
N VAL A 5 19.03 -5.46 15.06
CA VAL A 5 20.38 -5.41 14.48
C VAL A 5 20.32 -4.32 13.40
N GLU A 6 21.20 -3.32 13.48
CA GLU A 6 21.43 -2.35 12.42
C GLU A 6 21.95 -3.12 11.19
N GLY A 7 21.02 -3.60 10.38
CA GLY A 7 21.32 -4.21 9.10
C GLY A 7 21.64 -3.11 8.11
N ASN A 8 22.71 -3.31 7.33
CA ASN A 8 23.09 -2.40 6.25
C ASN A 8 21.88 -1.98 5.42
N ARG A 9 21.74 -0.67 5.17
CA ARG A 9 20.69 -0.10 4.31
C ARG A 9 20.64 -0.88 2.99
N PHE A 10 19.48 -1.45 2.66
CA PHE A 10 19.27 -2.09 1.38
C PHE A 10 18.98 -1.02 0.32
N THR A 11 19.54 -1.16 -0.88
CA THR A 11 19.31 -0.23 -2.00
C THR A 11 18.88 -0.99 -3.25
N ILE A 12 17.83 -0.51 -3.90
CA ILE A 12 17.39 -0.98 -5.21
C ILE A 12 17.85 0.05 -6.25
N ASN A 13 18.71 -0.38 -7.16
CA ASN A 13 19.41 0.48 -8.12
C ASN A 13 18.57 0.82 -9.36
N GLY A 14 17.43 0.16 -9.55
CA GLY A 14 16.54 0.42 -10.68
C GLY A 14 15.72 -0.80 -11.12
N PRO A 15 14.80 -0.61 -12.09
CA PRO A 15 13.92 -1.67 -12.57
C PRO A 15 14.68 -2.82 -13.28
N GLN A 16 15.89 -2.55 -13.79
CA GLN A 16 16.74 -3.55 -14.43
C GLN A 16 17.53 -4.40 -13.44
N GLN A 17 17.46 -4.12 -12.13
CA GLN A 17 18.18 -4.88 -11.13
C GLN A 17 17.72 -6.34 -11.13
N LYS A 18 18.67 -7.27 -11.32
CA LYS A 18 18.38 -8.69 -11.27
C LYS A 18 17.82 -9.07 -9.90
N ARG A 19 16.63 -9.66 -9.89
CA ARG A 19 16.00 -10.18 -8.68
C ARG A 19 16.88 -11.26 -8.05
N SER A 20 17.10 -11.17 -6.74
CA SER A 20 17.82 -12.20 -5.99
C SER A 20 17.16 -13.57 -6.15
N SER A 21 17.96 -14.62 -6.25
CA SER A 21 17.49 -16.01 -6.26
C SER A 21 16.67 -16.35 -5.00
N ASN A 22 16.96 -15.68 -3.88
CA ASN A 22 16.27 -15.84 -2.61
C ASN A 22 15.31 -14.69 -2.31
N PHE A 23 14.53 -14.25 -3.29
CA PHE A 23 13.59 -13.12 -3.12
C PHE A 23 12.62 -13.29 -1.94
N LYS A 24 12.17 -14.53 -1.65
CA LYS A 24 11.33 -14.82 -0.50
C LYS A 24 12.01 -14.45 0.83
N ASN A 25 13.32 -14.65 0.95
CA ASN A 25 14.08 -14.25 2.14
C ASN A 25 14.21 -12.73 2.22
N ASN A 26 14.38 -12.06 1.08
CA ASN A 26 14.39 -10.60 1.03
C ASN A 26 13.06 -10.01 1.50
N LEU A 27 11.93 -10.62 1.13
CA LEU A 27 10.61 -10.23 1.64
C LEU A 27 10.43 -10.45 3.15
N ASN A 28 11.33 -11.13 3.86
CA ASN A 28 11.32 -11.20 5.32
C ASN A 28 12.24 -10.14 5.96
N ASN A 29 13.01 -9.40 5.18
CA ASN A 29 13.91 -8.35 5.64
C ASN A 29 13.21 -6.98 5.60
N THR A 30 13.10 -6.32 6.76
CA THR A 30 12.44 -5.00 6.88
C THR A 30 13.10 -3.93 6.00
N TYR A 31 14.42 -3.85 5.98
CA TYR A 31 15.16 -2.87 5.16
C TYR A 31 14.92 -3.09 3.66
N PHE A 32 14.78 -4.35 3.24
CA PHE A 32 14.42 -4.67 1.87
C PHE A 32 13.00 -4.21 1.53
N LYS A 33 12.02 -4.46 2.41
CA LYS A 33 10.63 -4.03 2.21
C LYS A 33 10.54 -2.51 2.09
N GLU A 34 11.21 -1.78 2.98
CA GLU A 34 11.28 -0.32 2.96
C GLU A 34 11.90 0.19 1.65
N ALA A 35 13.04 -0.36 1.25
CA ALA A 35 13.69 -0.01 -0.01
C ALA A 35 12.81 -0.33 -1.23
N LEU A 36 12.05 -1.44 -1.19
CA LEU A 36 11.12 -1.83 -2.25
C LEU A 36 9.97 -0.84 -2.39
N VAL A 37 9.30 -0.48 -1.29
CA VAL A 37 8.18 0.46 -1.35
C VAL A 37 8.66 1.84 -1.80
N ARG A 38 9.80 2.31 -1.29
CA ARG A 38 10.42 3.58 -1.75
C ARG A 38 10.73 3.55 -3.25
N PHE A 39 11.36 2.49 -3.72
CA PHE A 39 11.66 2.32 -5.15
C PHE A 39 10.37 2.34 -5.99
N LEU A 40 9.32 1.63 -5.56
CA LEU A 40 8.03 1.63 -6.26
C LEU A 40 7.42 3.03 -6.29
N CYS A 41 7.36 3.75 -5.17
CA CYS A 41 6.81 5.10 -5.13
C CYS A 41 7.57 6.09 -6.04
N GLU A 42 8.88 5.96 -6.18
CA GLU A 42 9.68 6.80 -7.09
C GLU A 42 9.56 6.38 -8.56
N HIS A 43 9.60 5.08 -8.83
CA HIS A 43 9.45 4.55 -10.18
C HIS A 43 8.03 4.77 -10.73
N TRP A 44 7.01 4.73 -9.87
CA TRP A 44 5.62 4.98 -10.23
C TRP A 44 5.37 6.43 -10.59
N ASN A 45 6.18 7.36 -10.10
CA ASN A 45 6.12 8.79 -10.42
C ASN A 45 6.79 9.13 -11.77
N GLN A 46 6.85 8.19 -12.72
CA GLN A 46 7.45 8.38 -14.04
C GLN A 46 6.35 8.30 -15.10
N ASP A 47 6.38 9.19 -16.11
CA ASP A 47 5.31 9.29 -17.11
C ASP A 47 5.08 8.01 -17.91
N HIS A 48 6.11 7.16 -18.09
CA HIS A 48 5.94 5.85 -18.74
C HIS A 48 5.03 4.89 -17.96
N MET A 49 4.73 5.20 -16.70
CA MET A 49 3.78 4.44 -15.88
C MET A 49 2.32 4.82 -16.15
N SER A 50 2.05 5.93 -16.83
CA SER A 50 0.71 6.41 -17.16
C SER A 50 -0.21 5.34 -17.77
N PRO A 51 0.22 4.54 -18.78
CA PRO A 51 -0.63 3.50 -19.36
C PRO A 51 -1.04 2.38 -18.39
N TYR A 52 -0.28 2.19 -17.31
CA TYR A 52 -0.56 1.15 -16.30
C TYR A 52 -1.56 1.62 -15.24
N PHE A 53 -1.66 2.92 -15.00
CA PHE A 53 -2.68 3.50 -14.13
C PHE A 53 -3.99 3.74 -14.87
N GLY A 54 -3.93 4.21 -16.12
CA GLY A 54 -5.13 4.55 -16.88
C GLY A 54 -5.93 5.66 -16.18
N ASP A 55 -7.20 5.39 -15.90
CA ASP A 55 -8.13 6.28 -15.19
C ASP A 55 -8.17 6.04 -13.66
N ARG A 56 -7.30 5.19 -13.14
CA ARG A 56 -7.32 4.79 -11.72
C ARG A 56 -6.50 5.75 -10.87
N THR A 57 -7.07 6.09 -9.72
CA THR A 57 -6.31 6.68 -8.60
C THR A 57 -5.66 5.58 -7.79
N VAL A 58 -4.35 5.66 -7.58
CA VAL A 58 -3.59 4.72 -6.73
C VAL A 58 -3.15 5.44 -5.47
N LEU A 59 -3.57 4.93 -4.31
CA LEU A 59 -3.14 5.43 -3.00
C LEU A 59 -2.14 4.45 -2.37
N VAL A 60 -1.01 4.98 -1.90
CA VAL A 60 0.05 4.20 -1.22
C VAL A 60 0.33 4.82 0.14
N ASN A 61 -0.01 4.11 1.21
CA ASN A 61 0.27 4.53 2.58
C ASN A 61 1.63 3.98 3.05
N TYR A 62 2.70 4.76 2.85
CA TYR A 62 4.06 4.45 3.29
C TYR A 62 4.81 5.74 3.61
N GLU A 63 5.14 5.96 4.88
CA GLU A 63 5.64 7.22 5.48
C GLU A 63 4.64 8.39 5.36
N LYS A 64 4.07 8.58 4.16
CA LYS A 64 2.95 9.47 3.83
C LYS A 64 1.86 8.67 3.10
N CYS A 65 0.71 9.30 2.83
CA CYS A 65 -0.28 8.77 1.92
C CYS A 65 -0.07 9.39 0.53
N PHE A 66 0.69 8.71 -0.32
CA PHE A 66 0.91 9.17 -1.69
C PHE A 66 -0.29 8.84 -2.56
N LYS A 67 -0.73 9.81 -3.36
CA LYS A 67 -1.71 9.60 -4.42
C LYS A 67 -1.04 9.72 -5.77
N PHE A 68 -1.35 8.78 -6.65
CA PHE A 68 -0.94 8.78 -8.04
C PHE A 68 -2.18 8.82 -8.91
N GLU A 69 -2.20 9.76 -9.85
CA GLU A 69 -3.24 9.94 -10.85
C GLU A 69 -2.62 10.30 -12.20
N VAL A 70 -3.34 10.06 -13.29
CA VAL A 70 -2.90 10.44 -14.64
C VAL A 70 -3.65 11.69 -15.06
N ILE A 71 -2.91 12.78 -15.29
CA ILE A 71 -3.44 14.05 -15.80
C ILE A 71 -2.66 14.38 -17.08
N ASP A 72 -3.37 14.54 -18.20
CA ASP A 72 -2.76 14.82 -19.52
C ASP A 72 -1.64 13.84 -19.91
N ASN A 73 -1.90 12.54 -19.74
CA ASN A 73 -0.93 11.44 -19.96
C ASN A 73 0.35 11.51 -19.12
N LYS A 74 0.36 12.30 -18.05
CA LYS A 74 1.48 12.38 -17.10
C LYS A 74 1.07 11.84 -15.76
N VAL A 75 2.01 11.18 -15.08
CA VAL A 75 1.75 10.74 -13.72
C VAL A 75 1.96 11.92 -12.78
N VAL A 76 0.93 12.23 -12.01
CA VAL A 76 0.97 13.24 -10.97
C VAL A 76 0.96 12.54 -9.62
N ARG A 77 1.97 12.83 -8.79
CA ARG A 77 2.05 12.37 -7.40
C ARG A 77 1.77 13.52 -6.44
N THR A 78 0.76 13.36 -5.60
CA THR A 78 0.44 14.27 -4.49
C THR A 78 0.48 13.51 -3.15
N VAL A 79 0.31 14.23 -2.04
CA VAL A 79 0.12 13.65 -0.70
C VAL A 79 -1.31 13.97 -0.27
N GLU A 80 -2.05 12.94 0.12
CA GLU A 80 -3.40 13.06 0.66
C GLU A 80 -3.30 13.16 2.18
N GLU A 81 -3.29 14.40 2.67
CA GLU A 81 -3.06 14.71 4.09
C GLU A 81 -4.22 14.21 4.98
N ASP A 82 -5.46 14.24 4.48
CA ASP A 82 -6.64 13.74 5.19
C ASP A 82 -6.60 12.22 5.42
N LEU A 83 -5.80 11.51 4.60
CA LEU A 83 -5.61 10.07 4.67
C LEU A 83 -4.28 9.68 5.35
N LEU A 84 -3.61 10.66 5.98
CA LEU A 84 -2.43 10.39 6.80
C LEU A 84 -2.83 9.83 8.16
N CYS A 85 -2.26 8.67 8.46
CA CYS A 85 -2.26 8.13 9.80
C CYS A 85 -0.85 8.31 10.39
N SER A 86 -0.69 9.30 11.27
CA SER A 86 0.59 9.66 11.89
C SER A 86 1.07 8.64 12.92
N GLU A 87 0.17 7.81 13.44
CA GLU A 87 0.50 6.77 14.39
C GLU A 87 1.07 5.53 13.69
N HIS A 88 1.94 4.79 14.38
CA HIS A 88 2.44 3.50 13.93
C HIS A 88 1.36 2.42 14.01
N LEU A 89 0.33 2.53 13.18
CA LEU A 89 -0.71 1.53 13.02
C LEU A 89 -0.30 0.42 12.04
N GLU A 90 -0.78 -0.80 12.31
CA GLU A 90 -0.68 -1.95 11.43
C GLU A 90 -1.51 -1.73 10.14
N ALA A 91 -1.21 -2.51 9.09
CA ALA A 91 -1.76 -2.28 7.76
C ALA A 91 -3.28 -2.44 7.73
N GLU A 92 -3.81 -3.44 8.43
CA GLU A 92 -5.22 -3.75 8.59
C GLU A 92 -6.00 -2.62 9.26
N SER A 93 -5.46 -2.02 10.32
CA SER A 93 -6.03 -0.84 10.96
C SER A 93 -6.06 0.36 10.01
N LYS A 94 -4.99 0.56 9.23
CA LYS A 94 -4.95 1.61 8.21
C LYS A 94 -5.97 1.38 7.11
N ILE A 95 -6.12 0.15 6.61
CA ILE A 95 -7.13 -0.17 5.60
C ILE A 95 -8.52 0.21 6.12
N MET A 96 -8.85 -0.15 7.36
CA MET A 96 -10.15 0.19 7.93
C MET A 96 -10.34 1.70 8.13
N PHE A 97 -9.31 2.42 8.55
CA PHE A 97 -9.33 3.88 8.60
C PHE A 97 -9.68 4.47 7.22
N HIS A 98 -8.98 4.06 6.16
CA HIS A 98 -9.28 4.54 4.80
C HIS A 98 -10.72 4.25 4.37
N VAL A 99 -11.25 3.07 4.72
CA VAL A 99 -12.66 2.73 4.41
C VAL A 99 -13.64 3.65 5.14
N CYS A 100 -13.38 3.99 6.40
CA CYS A 100 -14.23 4.87 7.18
C CYS A 100 -14.17 6.34 6.69
N GLU A 101 -13.03 6.79 6.18
CA GLU A 101 -12.84 8.16 5.68
C GLU A 101 -13.38 8.38 4.25
N LEU A 102 -13.84 7.34 3.55
CA LEU A 102 -14.48 7.50 2.24
C LEU A 102 -15.75 8.35 2.40
N ASN A 103 -15.77 9.51 1.73
CA ASN A 103 -16.87 10.49 1.79
C ASN A 103 -17.81 10.44 0.59
N PHE A 104 -17.74 9.39 -0.21
CA PHE A 104 -18.58 9.14 -1.39
C PHE A 104 -19.06 7.69 -1.39
N ASP A 105 -20.23 7.43 -1.96
CA ASP A 105 -20.76 6.06 -2.07
C ASP A 105 -19.86 5.21 -2.98
N ALA A 106 -19.37 4.09 -2.44
CA ALA A 106 -18.41 3.23 -3.11
C ALA A 106 -18.67 1.75 -2.80
N HIS A 107 -18.43 0.92 -3.82
CA HIS A 107 -18.26 -0.52 -3.61
C HIS A 107 -16.80 -0.81 -3.30
N VAL A 108 -16.50 -1.13 -2.03
CA VAL A 108 -15.14 -1.33 -1.56
C VAL A 108 -14.81 -2.82 -1.57
N THR A 109 -13.72 -3.19 -2.24
CA THR A 109 -13.17 -4.55 -2.21
C THR A 109 -11.86 -4.57 -1.44
N ILE A 110 -11.83 -5.28 -0.31
CA ILE A 110 -10.62 -5.45 0.48
C ILE A 110 -10.00 -6.81 0.14
N ARG A 111 -8.78 -6.78 -0.41
CA ARG A 111 -7.98 -7.97 -0.72
C ARG A 111 -6.82 -8.08 0.25
N CYS A 112 -6.95 -9.00 1.21
CA CYS A 112 -5.91 -9.27 2.19
C CYS A 112 -5.93 -10.76 2.59
N SER A 113 -4.75 -11.32 2.85
CA SER A 113 -4.63 -12.67 3.44
C SER A 113 -4.72 -12.65 4.97
N ASP A 114 -4.52 -11.48 5.58
CA ASP A 114 -4.67 -11.29 7.02
C ASP A 114 -6.15 -11.39 7.40
N LYS A 115 -6.42 -12.13 8.47
CA LYS A 115 -7.78 -12.35 8.97
C LYS A 115 -8.18 -11.34 10.02
N ASP A 116 -7.22 -10.68 10.66
CA ASP A 116 -7.48 -9.72 11.74
C ASP A 116 -8.27 -8.52 11.21
N ILE A 117 -8.13 -8.22 9.92
CA ILE A 117 -8.93 -7.22 9.22
C ILE A 117 -10.44 -7.48 9.26
N ILE A 118 -10.90 -8.74 9.28
CA ILE A 118 -12.32 -9.07 9.41
C ILE A 118 -12.81 -8.71 10.82
N VAL A 119 -11.99 -9.01 11.84
CA VAL A 119 -12.33 -8.72 13.23
C VAL A 119 -12.37 -7.21 13.45
N ILE A 120 -11.40 -6.48 12.91
CA ILE A 120 -11.37 -5.01 12.96
C ILE A 120 -12.59 -4.43 12.23
N MET A 121 -12.93 -4.97 11.05
CA MET A 121 -14.13 -4.57 10.31
C MET A 121 -15.41 -4.78 11.14
N LEU A 122 -15.60 -5.97 11.73
CA LEU A 122 -16.74 -6.28 12.59
C LEU A 122 -16.84 -5.31 13.77
N GLY A 123 -15.71 -5.00 14.42
CA GLY A 123 -15.67 -4.05 15.53
C GLY A 123 -16.03 -2.62 15.13
N ASN A 124 -15.80 -2.24 13.87
CA ASN A 124 -16.03 -0.88 13.35
C ASN A 124 -17.27 -0.77 12.44
N MET A 125 -18.14 -1.79 12.35
CA MET A 125 -19.29 -1.79 11.45
C MET A 125 -20.19 -0.55 11.56
N HIS A 126 -20.33 0.02 12.75
CA HIS A 126 -21.14 1.23 12.97
C HIS A 126 -20.56 2.49 12.29
N SER A 127 -19.26 2.51 12.00
CA SER A 127 -18.56 3.59 11.31
C SER A 127 -18.45 3.33 9.80
N ILE A 128 -18.82 2.13 9.34
CA ILE A 128 -18.78 1.75 7.93
C ILE A 128 -20.13 2.07 7.31
N ILE A 129 -20.14 3.08 6.44
CA ILE A 129 -21.34 3.50 5.70
C ILE A 129 -21.41 2.93 4.27
N HIS A 130 -20.39 2.17 3.86
CA HIS A 130 -20.18 1.70 2.49
C HIS A 130 -20.48 0.22 2.31
N ASN A 131 -20.81 -0.16 1.07
CA ASN A 131 -20.93 -1.57 0.70
C ASN A 131 -19.54 -2.22 0.64
N LEU A 132 -19.28 -3.16 1.56
CA LEU A 132 -18.01 -3.85 1.66
C LEU A 132 -18.07 -5.28 1.11
N HIS A 133 -17.10 -5.60 0.26
CA HIS A 133 -16.78 -6.96 -0.14
C HIS A 133 -15.39 -7.34 0.37
N PHE A 134 -15.31 -8.39 1.18
CA PHE A 134 -14.04 -8.93 1.65
C PHE A 134 -13.65 -10.17 0.85
N ASP A 135 -12.46 -10.13 0.24
CA ASP A 135 -11.93 -11.19 -0.60
C ASP A 135 -10.60 -11.70 -0.02
N SER A 136 -10.66 -12.89 0.60
CA SER A 136 -9.47 -13.58 1.14
C SER A 136 -8.96 -14.63 0.16
N HIS A 137 -8.26 -14.20 -0.89
CA HIS A 137 -7.55 -15.15 -1.74
C HIS A 137 -6.30 -15.69 -1.05
N ARG A 138 -6.29 -17.01 -0.80
CA ARG A 138 -5.14 -17.74 -0.23
C ARG A 138 -4.03 -18.09 -1.23
N THR A 139 -4.16 -17.74 -2.51
CA THR A 139 -3.19 -18.16 -3.53
C THR A 139 -3.11 -17.18 -4.69
N TRP A 140 -1.95 -16.57 -4.87
CA TRP A 140 -1.45 -16.29 -6.21
C TRP A 140 -1.03 -17.65 -6.78
N LYS A 141 -1.82 -18.20 -7.70
CA LYS A 141 -1.39 -19.35 -8.51
C LYS A 141 -0.40 -18.88 -9.56
#